data_AF-A0A2G9M5K7-F1
#
_entry.id   AF-A0A2G9M5K7-F1
#
_cell.length_a   1.000
_cell.length_b   1.000
_cell.length_c   1.000
_cell.angle_alpha   90.00
_cell.angle_beta   90.00
_cell.angle_gamma   90.00
#
_symmetry.space_group_name_H-M   'P 1'
#
loop_
_entity.id
_entity.type
_entity.pdbx_description
1 polymer ?
#
loop_
_entity_poly.entity_id
_entity_poly.type
_entity_poly.pdbx_seq_one_letter_code
_entity_poly.pdbx_strand_id
1 'polypeptide(L)'
;MRRHNKRGITPLMGTILLVSFAVAVGVVVMNFGRAEVEDGAQCAIEIGLKLANIGGVDQVCYNAGKRSVDFTIENGVNIKVEGFIFNVIGENEAKSVDLSAAMAKLGNYLGSVPYDTAVSGAIRQVKITPKVVLYDEEQICVEETLVAENVRNC
;
A
#
# COMPACT_ATOMS: atom_id res chain seq x y z
N MET A 1 -55.95 -51.13 16.87
CA MET A 1 -55.40 -49.80 16.54
C MET A 1 -54.08 -49.59 17.28
N ARG A 2 -52.93 -49.64 16.59
CA ARG A 2 -51.61 -49.32 17.19
C ARG A 2 -51.36 -47.81 17.05
N ARG A 3 -51.41 -47.05 18.15
CA ARG A 3 -50.97 -45.64 18.20
C ARG A 3 -49.43 -45.62 18.14
N HIS A 4 -48.86 -45.21 17.01
CA HIS A 4 -47.43 -44.94 16.91
C HIS A 4 -47.09 -43.68 17.70
N ASN A 5 -46.36 -43.86 18.80
CA ASN A 5 -45.76 -42.81 19.59
C ASN A 5 -44.58 -42.20 18.80
N LYS A 6 -44.86 -41.27 17.88
CA LYS A 6 -43.83 -40.55 17.09
C LYS A 6 -43.16 -39.52 18.00
N ARG A 7 -42.02 -39.90 18.60
CA ARG A 7 -41.18 -39.01 19.42
C ARG A 7 -40.67 -37.84 18.55
N GLY A 8 -40.73 -36.63 19.10
CA GLY A 8 -40.36 -35.36 18.47
C GLY A 8 -38.87 -35.22 18.16
N ILE A 9 -38.39 -35.98 17.17
CA ILE A 9 -37.04 -35.86 16.62
C ILE A 9 -37.00 -34.79 15.51
N THR A 10 -38.14 -34.52 14.87
CA THR A 10 -38.29 -33.56 13.77
C THR A 10 -37.90 -32.11 14.14
N PRO A 11 -38.22 -31.58 15.33
CA PRO A 11 -37.83 -30.21 15.70
C PRO A 11 -36.32 -30.06 15.90
N LEU A 12 -35.66 -31.07 16.47
CA LEU A 12 -34.22 -31.07 16.73
C LEU A 12 -33.38 -31.14 15.45
N MET A 13 -33.84 -31.90 14.45
CA MET A 13 -33.15 -31.95 13.16
C MET A 13 -33.29 -30.65 12.37
N GLY A 14 -34.43 -29.96 12.51
CA GLY A 14 -34.64 -28.65 11.88
C GLY A 14 -33.69 -27.57 12.39
N THR A 15 -33.44 -27.52 13.70
CA THR A 15 -32.54 -26.51 14.29
C THR A 15 -31.08 -26.72 13.88
N ILE A 16 -30.61 -27.97 13.84
CA ILE A 16 -29.24 -28.28 13.39
C ILE A 16 -29.04 -27.85 11.93
N LEU A 17 -30.03 -28.13 11.07
CA LEU A 17 -29.97 -27.77 9.66
C LEU A 17 -29.92 -26.23 9.50
N LEU A 18 -30.78 -25.50 10.19
CA LEU A 18 -30.80 -24.03 10.14
C LEU A 18 -29.49 -23.41 10.65
N VAL A 19 -28.92 -23.93 11.74
CA VAL A 19 -27.64 -23.44 12.27
C VAL A 19 -26.50 -23.73 11.29
N SER A 20 -26.44 -24.94 10.73
CA SER A 20 -25.41 -25.29 9.74
C SER A 20 -25.48 -24.41 8.48
N PHE A 21 -26.70 -24.11 8.02
CA PHE A 21 -26.92 -23.21 6.89
C PHE A 21 -26.50 -21.77 7.21
N ALA A 22 -26.87 -21.26 8.39
CA ALA A 22 -26.47 -19.92 8.82
C ALA A 22 -24.95 -19.77 8.92
N VAL A 23 -24.25 -20.78 9.45
CA VAL A 23 -22.77 -20.78 9.52
C VAL A 23 -22.16 -20.82 8.12
N ALA A 24 -22.67 -21.68 7.22
CA ALA A 24 -22.18 -21.75 5.85
C ALA A 24 -22.36 -20.43 5.10
N VAL A 25 -23.53 -19.80 5.21
CA VAL A 25 -23.79 -18.46 4.64
C VAL A 25 -22.87 -17.42 5.27
N GLY A 26 -22.68 -17.46 6.59
CA GLY A 26 -21.78 -16.54 7.29
C GLY A 26 -20.34 -16.62 6.78
N VAL A 27 -19.81 -17.83 6.59
CA VAL A 27 -18.46 -18.04 6.02
C VAL A 27 -18.37 -17.52 4.58
N VAL A 28 -19.39 -17.80 3.75
CA VAL A 28 -19.43 -17.30 2.37
C VAL A 28 -19.45 -15.77 2.34
N VAL A 29 -20.29 -15.12 3.14
CA VAL A 29 -20.37 -13.63 3.19
C VAL A 29 -19.05 -13.03 3.67
N MET A 30 -18.42 -13.61 4.69
CA MET A 30 -17.10 -13.17 5.15
C MET A 30 -16.02 -13.34 4.08
N ASN A 31 -16.08 -14.43 3.30
CA ASN A 31 -15.09 -14.70 2.25
C ASN A 31 -15.29 -13.79 1.03
N PHE A 32 -16.54 -13.58 0.60
CA PHE A 32 -16.85 -12.64 -0.49
C PHE A 32 -16.53 -11.19 -0.10
N GLY A 33 -16.80 -10.80 1.16
CA GLY A 33 -16.42 -9.48 1.66
C GLY A 33 -14.91 -9.24 1.70
N ARG A 34 -14.09 -10.30 1.81
CA ARG A 34 -12.63 -10.21 1.69
C ARG A 34 -12.17 -10.18 0.24
N ALA A 35 -12.73 -11.03 -0.62
CA ALA A 35 -12.37 -11.08 -2.03
C ALA A 35 -12.62 -9.74 -2.76
N GLU A 36 -13.66 -8.99 -2.41
CA GLU A 36 -13.90 -7.65 -2.99
C GLU A 36 -12.90 -6.58 -2.49
N VAL A 37 -12.35 -6.77 -1.28
CA VAL A 37 -11.27 -5.92 -0.73
C VAL A 37 -9.91 -6.31 -1.33
N GLU A 38 -9.70 -7.59 -1.63
CA GLU A 38 -8.45 -8.12 -2.18
C GLU A 38 -8.31 -7.88 -3.69
N ASP A 39 -9.36 -8.11 -4.50
CA ASP A 39 -9.35 -7.77 -5.94
C ASP A 39 -9.44 -6.26 -6.17
N GLY A 40 -9.85 -5.49 -5.15
CA GLY A 40 -9.88 -4.03 -5.13
C GLY A 40 -8.69 -3.37 -4.42
N ALA A 41 -7.66 -4.12 -4.00
CA ALA A 41 -6.51 -3.60 -3.22
C ALA A 41 -5.52 -2.74 -4.04
N GLN A 42 -6.03 -2.01 -5.02
CA GLN A 42 -5.45 -0.74 -5.47
C GLN A 42 -5.85 0.29 -4.42
N CYS A 43 -4.94 0.62 -3.51
CA CYS A 43 -5.20 1.38 -2.27
C CYS A 43 -6.49 2.22 -2.26
N ALA A 44 -7.52 1.68 -1.60
CA ALA A 44 -8.88 2.23 -1.59
C ALA A 44 -9.00 3.62 -0.95
N ILE A 45 -7.90 4.14 -0.41
CA ILE A 45 -7.82 5.43 0.26
C ILE A 45 -6.78 6.28 -0.48
N GLU A 46 -7.22 7.43 -0.99
CA GLU A 46 -6.34 8.47 -1.50
C GLU A 46 -5.38 8.90 -0.37
N ILE A 47 -4.08 8.67 -0.52
CA ILE A 47 -3.11 8.96 0.56
C ILE A 47 -2.85 10.46 0.61
N GLY A 48 -2.92 11.13 -0.54
CA GLY A 48 -2.58 12.54 -0.68
C GLY A 48 -1.07 12.77 -0.51
N LEU A 49 -0.26 11.77 -0.87
CA LEU A 49 1.19 11.88 -0.85
C LEU A 49 1.63 12.87 -1.94
N LYS A 50 2.63 13.70 -1.65
CA LYS A 50 3.21 14.63 -2.63
C LYS A 50 4.69 14.87 -2.35
N LEU A 51 5.43 15.28 -3.38
CA LEU A 51 6.76 15.86 -3.19
C LEU A 51 6.59 17.23 -2.53
N ALA A 52 7.44 17.55 -1.56
CA ALA A 52 7.45 18.90 -1.01
C ALA A 52 7.83 19.88 -2.12
N ASN A 53 7.16 21.03 -2.17
CA ASN A 53 7.41 22.04 -3.19
C ASN A 53 7.84 23.34 -2.52
N ILE A 54 9.04 23.83 -2.89
CA ILE A 54 9.59 25.09 -2.37
C ILE A 54 9.86 26.00 -3.56
N GLY A 55 9.16 27.14 -3.60
CA GLY A 55 9.32 28.11 -4.67
C GLY A 55 8.91 27.59 -6.05
N GLY A 56 7.92 26.70 -6.13
CA GLY A 56 7.45 26.11 -7.38
C GLY A 56 8.26 24.91 -7.86
N VAL A 57 9.27 24.47 -7.10
CA VAL A 57 10.11 23.34 -7.49
C VAL A 57 10.03 22.20 -6.48
N ASP A 58 9.81 21.01 -7.00
CA ASP A 58 9.76 19.78 -6.22
C ASP A 58 11.13 19.49 -5.60
N GLN A 59 11.09 19.07 -4.34
CA GLN A 59 12.27 18.78 -3.53
C GLN A 59 12.70 17.33 -3.77
N VAL A 60 13.18 17.07 -4.99
CA VAL A 60 13.88 15.85 -5.38
C VAL A 60 15.08 16.25 -6.23
N CYS A 61 16.28 15.86 -5.80
CA CYS A 61 17.51 16.24 -6.49
C CYS A 61 18.62 15.20 -6.30
N TYR A 62 19.58 15.20 -7.21
CA TYR A 62 20.78 14.38 -7.12
C TYR A 62 21.91 15.16 -6.46
N ASN A 63 22.50 14.58 -5.42
CA ASN A 63 23.64 15.11 -4.71
C ASN A 63 24.93 14.41 -5.19
N ALA A 64 25.65 15.06 -6.12
CA ALA A 64 26.88 14.50 -6.67
C ALA A 64 27.98 14.28 -5.62
N GLY A 65 28.02 15.11 -4.56
CA GLY A 65 29.00 14.99 -3.49
C GLY A 65 28.78 13.76 -2.60
N LYS A 66 27.51 13.37 -2.41
CA LYS A 66 27.12 12.19 -1.62
C LYS A 66 26.81 10.94 -2.44
N ARG A 67 26.70 11.08 -3.77
CA ARG A 67 26.23 10.02 -4.69
C ARG A 67 24.89 9.47 -4.23
N SER A 68 23.94 10.38 -4.00
CA SER A 68 22.60 10.06 -3.50
C SER A 68 21.53 10.90 -4.18
N VAL A 69 20.31 10.37 -4.24
CA VAL A 69 19.11 11.14 -4.54
C VAL A 69 18.49 11.56 -3.22
N ASP A 70 18.46 12.87 -2.98
CA ASP A 70 17.87 13.47 -1.80
C ASP A 70 16.44 13.91 -2.15
N PHE A 71 15.47 13.64 -1.27
CA PHE A 71 14.08 13.97 -1.52
C PHE A 71 13.32 14.33 -0.24
N THR A 72 12.31 15.16 -0.38
CA THR A 72 11.37 15.51 0.68
C THR A 72 9.96 15.19 0.21
N ILE A 73 9.26 14.38 0.99
CA ILE A 73 7.87 14.00 0.74
C ILE A 73 7.00 14.48 1.89
N GLU A 74 5.76 14.84 1.56
CA GLU A 74 4.73 15.25 2.50
C GLU A 74 3.57 14.26 2.41
N ASN A 75 3.10 13.81 3.56
CA ASN A 75 1.96 12.90 3.65
C ASN A 75 0.65 13.68 3.85
N GLY A 76 -0.44 13.13 3.32
CA GLY A 76 -1.79 13.68 3.48
C GLY A 76 -2.40 13.41 4.86
N VAL A 77 -3.69 13.71 4.97
CA VAL A 77 -4.47 13.59 6.22
C VAL A 77 -5.08 12.21 6.44
N ASN A 78 -5.15 11.39 5.39
CA ASN A 78 -6.04 10.24 5.35
C ASN A 78 -5.47 9.04 6.10
N ILE A 79 -4.20 8.70 5.90
CA ILE A 79 -3.56 7.51 6.47
C ILE A 79 -2.10 7.77 6.85
N LYS A 80 -1.61 7.00 7.83
CA LYS A 80 -0.18 6.95 8.15
C LYS A 80 0.52 6.08 7.10
N VAL A 81 1.68 6.52 6.63
CA VAL A 81 2.53 5.72 5.73
C VAL A 81 3.57 4.99 6.58
N GLU A 82 3.78 3.70 6.35
CA GLU A 82 4.77 2.90 7.11
C GLU A 82 6.12 2.79 6.41
N GLY A 83 6.15 2.99 5.09
CA GLY A 83 7.39 3.03 4.33
C GLY A 83 7.18 3.40 2.87
N PHE A 84 8.25 3.30 2.10
CA PHE A 84 8.25 3.62 0.67
C PHE A 84 9.08 2.61 -0.11
N ILE A 85 8.66 2.31 -1.32
CA ILE A 85 9.52 1.70 -2.33
C ILE A 85 10.04 2.82 -3.22
N PHE A 86 11.33 3.06 -3.14
CA PHE A 86 12.01 4.09 -3.91
C PHE A 86 12.69 3.45 -5.13
N ASN A 87 12.27 3.82 -6.32
CA ASN A 87 12.84 3.32 -7.57
C ASN A 87 13.52 4.46 -8.31
N VAL A 88 14.80 4.29 -8.62
CA VAL A 88 15.55 5.19 -9.49
C VAL A 88 15.81 4.48 -10.80
N ILE A 89 15.32 5.05 -11.90
CA ILE A 89 15.51 4.55 -13.25
C ILE A 89 16.58 5.40 -13.91
N GLY A 90 17.77 4.81 -14.05
CA GLY A 90 18.88 5.37 -14.80
C GLY A 90 18.81 5.02 -16.29
N GLU A 91 19.79 5.49 -17.05
CA GLU A 91 19.97 5.10 -18.45
C GLU A 91 20.37 3.63 -18.61
N ASN A 92 21.23 3.13 -17.72
CA ASN A 92 21.81 1.79 -17.83
C ASN A 92 21.10 0.76 -16.97
N GLU A 93 20.63 1.15 -15.78
CA GLU A 93 19.95 0.25 -14.85
C GLU A 93 18.88 0.96 -14.03
N ALA A 94 17.94 0.16 -13.49
CA ALA A 94 16.98 0.61 -12.50
C ALA A 94 17.33 0.02 -11.13
N LYS A 95 17.26 0.84 -10.09
CA LYS A 95 17.55 0.44 -8.71
C LYS A 95 16.34 0.68 -7.83
N SER A 96 15.94 -0.35 -7.08
CA SER A 96 14.84 -0.31 -6.12
C SER A 96 15.38 -0.42 -4.71
N VAL A 97 14.89 0.43 -3.80
CA VAL A 97 15.25 0.43 -2.40
C VAL A 97 13.97 0.49 -1.57
N ASP A 98 13.79 -0.46 -0.65
CA ASP A 98 12.75 -0.40 0.36
C ASP A 98 13.22 0.48 1.53
N LEU A 99 12.44 1.51 1.81
CA LEU A 99 12.68 2.46 2.88
C LEU A 99 11.65 2.25 3.99
N SER A 100 12.12 1.67 5.10
CA SER A 100 11.35 1.61 6.35
C SER A 100 11.30 2.98 7.01
N ALA A 101 10.39 3.82 6.52
CA ALA A 101 10.24 5.21 6.92
C ALA A 101 8.78 5.50 7.25
N ALA A 102 8.43 5.35 8.53
CA ALA A 102 7.09 5.65 8.99
C ALA A 102 6.85 7.16 9.02
N MET A 103 5.79 7.61 8.36
CA MET A 103 5.35 8.99 8.32
C MET A 103 3.94 9.13 8.89
N ALA A 104 3.81 9.95 9.94
CA ALA A 104 2.51 10.31 10.47
C ALA A 104 1.63 11.03 9.42
N LYS A 105 0.33 11.11 9.70
CA LYS A 105 -0.59 11.97 8.94
C LYS A 105 -0.10 13.42 9.00
N LEU A 106 -0.18 14.14 7.88
CA LEU A 106 0.36 15.51 7.73
C LEU A 106 1.86 15.64 8.07
N GLY A 107 2.58 14.52 8.11
CA GLY A 107 4.00 14.51 8.36
C GLY A 107 4.80 14.89 7.12
N ASN A 108 6.09 15.13 7.33
CA ASN A 108 7.08 15.19 6.28
C ASN A 108 8.17 14.14 6.53
N TYR A 109 8.80 13.68 5.46
CA TYR A 109 9.95 12.80 5.53
C TYR A 109 11.03 13.30 4.58
N LEU A 110 12.24 13.42 5.13
CA LEU A 110 13.45 13.75 4.41
C LEU A 110 14.26 12.47 4.22
N GLY A 111 14.39 12.03 2.97
CA GLY A 111 15.05 10.79 2.61
C GLY A 111 16.28 11.02 1.73
N SER A 112 17.18 10.05 1.73
CA SER A 112 18.33 10.01 0.85
C SER A 112 18.60 8.57 0.43
N VAL A 113 18.67 8.33 -0.88
CA VAL A 113 18.90 6.99 -1.44
C VAL A 113 20.22 6.98 -2.23
N PRO A 114 21.17 6.09 -1.90
CA PRO A 114 22.43 5.99 -2.64
C PRO A 114 22.20 5.63 -4.11
N TYR A 115 22.74 6.45 -5.00
CA TYR A 115 22.65 6.29 -6.44
C TYR A 115 23.97 6.71 -7.10
N ASP A 116 24.51 5.84 -7.94
CA ASP A 116 25.81 6.07 -8.57
C ASP A 116 25.66 6.28 -10.07
N THR A 117 25.74 7.54 -10.52
CA THR A 117 25.63 7.88 -11.95
C THR A 117 26.74 7.27 -12.82
N ALA A 118 27.90 6.92 -12.25
CA ALA A 118 28.98 6.28 -13.00
C ALA A 118 28.65 4.84 -13.42
N VAL A 119 27.81 4.15 -12.63
CA VAL A 119 27.38 2.78 -12.89
C VAL A 119 26.02 2.78 -13.58
N SER A 120 25.05 3.47 -12.97
CA SER A 120 23.64 3.42 -13.37
C SER A 120 23.27 4.37 -14.52
N GLY A 121 24.17 5.31 -14.87
CA GLY A 121 23.93 6.34 -15.88
C GLY A 121 23.15 7.54 -15.33
N ALA A 122 22.79 8.49 -16.21
CA ALA A 122 22.01 9.66 -15.81
C ALA A 122 20.61 9.24 -15.32
N ILE A 123 20.08 9.95 -14.31
CA ILE A 123 18.74 9.67 -13.78
C ILE A 123 17.71 10.10 -14.81
N ARG A 124 16.86 9.18 -15.24
CA ARG A 124 15.74 9.46 -16.16
C ARG A 124 14.44 9.67 -15.41
N GLN A 125 14.23 8.92 -14.34
CA GLN A 125 13.00 8.96 -13.58
C GLN A 125 13.20 8.43 -12.16
N VAL A 126 12.53 9.03 -11.20
CA VAL A 126 12.39 8.55 -9.82
C VAL A 126 10.92 8.25 -9.56
N LYS A 127 10.65 7.09 -8.96
CA LYS A 127 9.31 6.70 -8.50
C LYS A 127 9.33 6.43 -7.01
N ILE A 128 8.37 7.00 -6.28
CA ILE A 128 8.20 6.78 -4.85
C ILE A 128 6.81 6.21 -4.63
N THR A 129 6.75 4.93 -4.26
CA THR A 129 5.48 4.22 -4.03
C THR A 129 5.28 4.02 -2.53
N PRO A 130 4.20 4.53 -1.93
CA PRO A 130 3.97 4.38 -0.49
C PRO A 130 3.55 2.96 -0.11
N LYS A 131 3.90 2.59 1.12
CA LYS A 131 3.47 1.37 1.81
C LYS A 131 2.66 1.74 3.03
N VAL A 132 1.45 1.23 3.13
CA VAL A 132 0.51 1.50 4.24
C VAL A 132 0.09 0.19 4.89
N VAL A 133 -0.45 0.26 6.10
CA VAL A 133 -1.08 -0.89 6.74
C VAL A 133 -2.59 -0.67 6.77
N LEU A 134 -3.33 -1.57 6.12
CA LEU A 134 -4.78 -1.58 6.06
C LEU A 134 -5.27 -2.92 6.60
N TYR A 135 -6.18 -2.91 7.56
CA TYR A 135 -6.72 -4.12 8.19
C TYR A 135 -5.64 -5.08 8.70
N ASP A 136 -4.56 -4.53 9.28
CA ASP A 136 -3.38 -5.26 9.79
C ASP A 136 -2.51 -5.95 8.73
N GLU A 137 -2.69 -5.61 7.44
CA GLU A 137 -1.87 -6.10 6.34
C GLU A 137 -1.10 -4.96 5.65
N GLU A 138 0.16 -5.20 5.30
CA GLU A 138 0.98 -4.25 4.54
C GLU A 138 0.56 -4.26 3.07
N GLN A 139 0.22 -3.08 2.54
CA GLN A 139 -0.20 -2.88 1.16
C GLN A 139 0.69 -1.85 0.46
N ILE A 140 1.02 -2.13 -0.80
CA ILE A 140 1.82 -1.24 -1.66
C ILE A 140 0.87 -0.49 -2.59
N CYS A 141 0.87 0.83 -2.51
CA CYS A 141 -0.07 1.68 -3.24
C CYS A 141 0.50 2.18 -4.57
N VAL A 142 0.53 1.31 -5.58
CA VAL A 142 1.13 1.63 -6.89
C VAL A 142 0.46 2.81 -7.59
N GLU A 143 -0.84 3.03 -7.37
CA GLU A 143 -1.60 4.13 -8.00
C GLU A 143 -1.25 5.50 -7.43
N GLU A 144 -0.86 5.54 -6.15
CA GLU A 144 -0.43 6.75 -5.44
C GLU A 144 1.08 6.99 -5.60
N THR A 145 1.68 6.46 -6.68
CA THR A 145 3.12 6.59 -6.93
C THR A 145 3.46 8.01 -7.38
N LEU A 146 4.39 8.65 -6.68
CA LEU A 146 4.98 9.91 -7.10
C LEU A 146 6.04 9.66 -8.17
N VAL A 147 5.99 10.42 -9.25
CA VAL A 147 6.92 10.29 -10.38
C VAL A 147 7.61 11.63 -10.63
N ALA A 148 8.94 11.61 -10.69
CA ALA A 148 9.76 12.76 -11.03
C ALA A 148 10.75 12.42 -12.15
N GLU A 149 10.64 13.09 -13.30
CA GLU A 149 11.50 12.86 -14.47
C GLU A 149 12.66 13.86 -14.55
N ASN A 150 12.45 15.09 -14.08
CA ASN A 150 13.44 16.17 -14.15
C ASN A 150 14.24 16.29 -12.85
N VAL A 151 14.98 15.24 -12.49
CA VAL A 151 15.82 15.24 -11.28
C VAL A 151 17.05 16.10 -11.51
N ARG A 152 17.02 17.32 -10.96
CA ARG A 152 18.13 18.29 -11.00
C ARG A 152 19.23 17.94 -10.02
N ASN A 153 20.39 18.55 -10.17
CA ASN A 153 21.40 18.55 -9.10
C ASN A 153 20.93 19.39 -7.92
N CYS A 154 21.22 18.91 -6.71
CA CYS A 154 21.33 19.77 -5.54
C CYS A 154 22.62 20.61 -5.70
#